data_AF-A0A2K9AFM1-F1
#
_entry.id   AF-A0A2K9AFM1-F1
#
_cell.length_a   1.000
_cell.length_b   1.000
_cell.length_c   1.000
_cell.angle_alpha   90.00
_cell.angle_beta   90.00
_cell.angle_gamma   90.00
#
_symmetry.space_group_name_H-M   'P 1'
#
loop_
_entity.id
_entity.type
_entity.pdbx_description
1 polymer ?
#
loop_
_entity_poly.entity_id
_entity_poly.type
_entity_poly.pdbx_seq_one_letter_code
_entity_poly.pdbx_strand_id
1 'polypeptide(L)'
;MNVYGLLLSISLIIISFIMLNIRHKRQVLWILSIVMLVYKVIEYAYYLLSGELTKLPIEYSALAYFIFSFVIVFKIKKYYGLAGFVACLSGFGYLIAFPFMGDGSFINHGVYLTIAALINHLFLFMGSLFLMTFHKYQKSDLKIIMNYTVIYTIYVLAVSYLISFDQTHFIVILLDLNERIPGRIISFVQLFNIIILFVLYYWVIKIYALLNEKIFSMFHTK
;
A
#
# COMPACT_ATOMS: atom_id res chain seq x y z
N MET A 1 -7.36 -9.18 -20.11
CA MET A 1 -8.23 -8.81 -18.96
C MET A 1 -9.00 -10.05 -18.56
N ASN A 2 -8.76 -10.57 -17.36
CA ASN A 2 -9.41 -11.76 -16.85
C ASN A 2 -10.78 -11.39 -16.25
N VAL A 3 -11.87 -11.87 -16.88
CA VAL A 3 -13.25 -11.60 -16.44
C VAL A 3 -13.51 -12.12 -15.03
N TYR A 4 -12.97 -13.30 -14.67
CA TYR A 4 -13.11 -13.86 -13.34
C TYR A 4 -12.35 -13.04 -12.30
N GLY A 5 -11.14 -12.57 -12.65
CA GLY A 5 -10.36 -11.65 -11.81
C GLY A 5 -11.10 -10.33 -11.57
N LEU A 6 -11.78 -9.79 -12.59
CA LEU A 6 -12.60 -8.59 -12.50
C LEU A 6 -13.79 -8.79 -11.56
N LEU A 7 -14.56 -9.85 -11.76
CA LEU A 7 -15.70 -10.19 -10.92
C LEU A 7 -15.27 -10.36 -9.46
N LEU A 8 -14.21 -11.12 -9.22
CA LEU A 8 -13.66 -11.31 -7.88
C LEU A 8 -13.27 -9.98 -7.23
N SER A 9 -12.54 -9.12 -7.95
CA SER A 9 -12.08 -7.83 -7.43
C SER A 9 -13.24 -6.91 -7.08
N ILE A 10 -14.25 -6.82 -7.96
CA ILE A 10 -15.48 -6.04 -7.70
C ILE A 10 -16.22 -6.60 -6.49
N SER A 11 -16.40 -7.92 -6.40
CA SER A 11 -17.05 -8.57 -5.26
C SER A 11 -16.33 -8.28 -3.95
N LEU A 12 -14.99 -8.36 -3.93
CA LEU A 12 -14.18 -8.05 -2.74
C LEU A 12 -14.27 -6.58 -2.32
N ILE A 13 -14.29 -5.66 -3.29
CA ILE A 13 -14.51 -4.23 -3.00
C ILE A 13 -15.89 -4.02 -2.39
N ILE A 14 -16.94 -4.58 -2.99
CA ILE A 14 -18.32 -4.47 -2.48
C ILE A 14 -18.43 -5.05 -1.06
N ILE A 15 -17.90 -6.25 -0.83
CA ILE A 15 -17.87 -6.88 0.49
C ILE A 15 -17.17 -5.98 1.51
N SER A 16 -16.05 -5.37 1.14
CA SER A 16 -15.31 -4.46 2.04
C SER A 16 -16.16 -3.26 2.48
N PHE A 17 -16.97 -2.69 1.57
CA PHE A 17 -17.92 -1.63 1.92
C PHE A 17 -19.08 -2.14 2.78
N ILE A 18 -19.64 -3.32 2.49
CA ILE A 18 -20.72 -3.93 3.30
C ILE A 18 -20.24 -4.15 4.74
N MET A 19 -18.99 -4.58 4.92
CA MET A 19 -18.39 -4.84 6.24
C MET A 19 -18.25 -3.59 7.12
N LEU A 20 -18.39 -2.37 6.58
CA LEU A 20 -18.39 -1.13 7.39
C LEU A 20 -19.51 -1.09 8.44
N ASN A 21 -20.57 -1.87 8.25
CA ASN A 21 -21.72 -1.96 9.16
C ASN A 21 -21.49 -2.89 10.37
N ILE A 22 -20.33 -3.55 10.49
CA ILE A 22 -20.02 -4.43 11.62
C ILE A 22 -19.91 -3.61 12.92
N ARG A 23 -20.59 -4.08 13.97
CA ARG A 23 -20.63 -3.45 15.30
C ARG A 23 -19.23 -3.29 15.94
N HIS A 24 -18.41 -4.33 15.84
CA HIS A 24 -17.10 -4.42 16.49
C HIS A 24 -15.91 -4.01 15.61
N LYS A 25 -16.12 -3.12 14.63
CA LYS A 25 -15.11 -2.71 13.63
C LYS A 25 -13.75 -2.32 14.18
N ARG A 26 -13.68 -1.63 15.33
CA ARG A 26 -12.40 -1.28 15.98
C ARG A 26 -11.63 -2.50 16.47
N GLN A 27 -12.32 -3.49 17.03
CA GLN A 27 -11.70 -4.75 17.48
C GLN A 27 -11.25 -5.58 16.30
N VAL A 28 -12.09 -5.70 15.26
CA VAL A 28 -11.73 -6.40 14.02
C VAL A 28 -10.49 -5.78 13.38
N LEU A 29 -10.46 -4.45 13.24
CA LEU A 29 -9.31 -3.73 12.72
C LEU A 29 -8.02 -4.00 13.51
N TRP A 30 -8.11 -3.99 14.84
CA TRP A 30 -6.95 -4.24 15.70
C TRP A 30 -6.45 -5.69 15.57
N ILE A 31 -7.36 -6.67 15.55
CA ILE A 31 -7.02 -8.08 15.33
C ILE A 31 -6.37 -8.28 13.96
N LEU A 32 -6.96 -7.74 12.89
CA LEU A 32 -6.39 -7.81 11.53
C LEU A 32 -4.98 -7.22 11.48
N SER A 33 -4.76 -6.10 12.18
CA SER A 33 -3.45 -5.46 12.25
C SER A 33 -2.42 -6.29 13.01
N ILE A 34 -2.81 -6.95 14.12
CA ILE A 34 -1.88 -7.86 14.82
C ILE A 34 -1.51 -9.03 13.93
N VAL A 35 -2.51 -9.69 13.33
CA VAL A 35 -2.28 -10.86 12.46
C VAL A 35 -1.35 -10.47 11.30
N MET A 36 -1.63 -9.34 10.64
CA MET A 36 -0.81 -8.85 9.54
C MET A 36 0.61 -8.49 9.98
N LEU A 37 0.77 -7.81 11.11
CA LEU A 37 2.09 -7.45 11.63
C LEU A 37 2.92 -8.68 11.96
N VAL A 38 2.35 -9.63 12.70
CA VAL A 38 3.04 -10.88 13.08
C VAL A 38 3.41 -11.68 11.84
N TYR A 39 2.45 -11.88 10.93
CA TYR A 39 2.68 -12.62 9.69
C TYR A 39 3.81 -11.99 8.86
N LYS A 40 3.78 -10.66 8.64
CA LYS A 40 4.81 -9.99 7.85
C LYS A 40 6.16 -9.92 8.55
N VAL A 41 6.21 -9.70 9.85
CA VAL A 41 7.48 -9.77 10.60
C VAL A 41 8.11 -11.17 10.45
N ILE A 42 7.33 -12.24 10.58
CA ILE A 42 7.83 -13.62 10.43
C ILE A 42 8.28 -13.87 8.98
N GLU A 43 7.48 -13.48 7.99
CA GLU A 43 7.79 -13.67 6.56
C GLU A 43 9.11 -12.99 6.18
N TYR A 44 9.27 -11.70 6.53
CA TYR A 44 10.48 -10.96 6.20
C TYR A 44 11.70 -11.37 7.04
N ALA A 45 11.49 -11.78 8.30
CA ALA A 45 12.57 -12.38 9.10
C ALA A 45 13.06 -13.69 8.48
N TYR A 46 12.14 -14.53 7.98
CA TYR A 46 12.49 -15.76 7.27
C TYR A 46 13.29 -15.49 6.00
N TYR A 47 12.88 -14.51 5.18
CA TYR A 47 13.64 -14.13 3.97
C TYR A 47 15.04 -13.61 4.30
N LEU A 48 15.17 -12.80 5.36
CA LEU A 48 16.46 -12.31 5.82
C LEU A 48 17.38 -13.45 6.29
N LEU A 49 16.85 -14.37 7.11
CA LEU A 49 17.59 -15.52 7.63
C LEU A 49 17.96 -16.53 6.53
N SER A 50 17.15 -16.60 5.46
CA SER A 50 17.41 -17.46 4.29
C SER A 50 18.34 -16.83 3.24
N GLY A 51 18.80 -15.59 3.47
CA GLY A 51 19.68 -14.87 2.53
C GLY A 51 18.98 -14.35 1.28
N GLU A 52 17.64 -14.34 1.23
CA GLU A 52 16.85 -13.89 0.07
C GLU A 52 16.69 -12.35 0.06
N LEU A 53 17.80 -11.63 -0.02
CA LEU A 53 17.85 -10.16 0.08
C LEU A 53 17.05 -9.43 -1.02
N THR A 54 16.81 -10.06 -2.17
CA THR A 54 15.98 -9.51 -3.25
C THR A 54 14.50 -9.41 -2.87
N LYS A 55 14.07 -10.13 -1.82
CA LYS A 55 12.69 -10.08 -1.30
C LYS A 55 12.50 -9.03 -0.21
N LEU A 56 13.50 -8.16 0.04
CA LEU A 56 13.35 -7.06 0.98
C LEU A 56 12.21 -6.10 0.57
N PRO A 57 11.50 -5.49 1.53
CA PRO A 57 10.35 -4.64 1.23
C PRO A 57 10.85 -3.29 0.69
N ILE A 58 11.05 -3.23 -0.62
CA ILE A 58 11.26 -1.97 -1.34
C ILE A 58 9.98 -1.39 -1.93
N GLU A 59 9.00 -2.26 -2.19
CA GLU A 59 7.75 -1.85 -2.79
C GLU A 59 6.87 -1.11 -1.79
N TYR A 60 6.14 -0.13 -2.30
CA TYR A 60 5.26 0.72 -1.51
C TYR A 60 4.19 -0.12 -0.77
N SER A 61 3.66 -1.14 -1.45
CA SER A 61 2.68 -2.09 -0.89
C SER A 61 3.26 -2.93 0.24
N ALA A 62 4.54 -3.31 0.16
CA ALA A 62 5.21 -4.08 1.19
C ALA A 62 5.36 -3.27 2.49
N LEU A 63 5.73 -1.99 2.38
CA LEU A 63 5.81 -1.09 3.54
C LEU A 63 4.43 -0.76 4.12
N ALA A 64 3.38 -0.73 3.29
CA ALA A 64 2.02 -0.44 3.75
C ALA A 64 1.56 -1.45 4.82
N TYR A 65 1.93 -2.73 4.72
CA TYR A 65 1.60 -3.74 5.74
C TYR A 65 2.14 -3.38 7.12
N PHE A 66 3.40 -2.92 7.19
CA PHE A 66 4.04 -2.54 8.44
C PHE A 66 3.53 -1.22 8.97
N ILE A 67 3.48 -0.17 8.13
CA ILE A 67 3.04 1.17 8.55
C ILE A 67 1.62 1.10 9.08
N PHE A 68 0.71 0.47 8.33
CA PHE A 68 -0.67 0.35 8.74
C PHE A 68 -0.79 -0.41 10.06
N SER A 69 -0.26 -1.63 10.10
CA SER A 69 -0.44 -2.51 11.24
C SER A 69 0.21 -1.95 12.51
N PHE A 70 1.42 -1.40 12.40
CA PHE A 70 2.13 -0.81 13.53
C PHE A 70 1.36 0.39 14.10
N VAL A 71 0.92 1.31 13.25
CA VAL A 71 0.18 2.50 13.70
C VAL A 71 -1.13 2.11 14.42
N ILE A 72 -1.84 1.09 13.93
CA ILE A 72 -3.08 0.63 14.55
C ILE A 72 -2.84 -0.12 15.85
N VAL A 73 -1.89 -1.07 15.88
CA VAL A 73 -1.57 -1.88 17.07
C VAL A 73 -1.16 -0.99 18.24
N PHE A 74 -0.27 -0.02 17.97
CA PHE A 74 0.25 0.92 18.98
C PHE A 74 -0.62 2.18 19.14
N LYS A 75 -1.75 2.28 18.43
CA LYS A 75 -2.73 3.38 18.52
C LYS A 75 -2.11 4.78 18.34
N ILE A 76 -1.18 4.91 17.39
CA ILE A 76 -0.44 6.17 17.15
C ILE A 76 -1.29 7.13 16.32
N LYS A 77 -2.27 7.78 16.97
CA LYS A 77 -3.31 8.62 16.34
C LYS A 77 -2.79 9.64 15.33
N LYS A 78 -1.62 10.23 15.60
CA LYS A 78 -0.94 11.21 14.72
C LYS A 78 -0.72 10.68 13.30
N TYR A 79 -0.57 9.37 13.13
CA TYR A 79 -0.28 8.73 11.84
C TYR A 79 -1.48 7.99 11.24
N TYR A 80 -2.69 8.14 11.80
CA TYR A 80 -3.86 7.45 11.27
C TYR A 80 -4.17 7.84 9.82
N GLY A 81 -4.04 9.11 9.46
CA GLY A 81 -4.20 9.55 8.06
C GLY A 81 -3.20 8.89 7.12
N LEU A 82 -1.93 8.79 7.53
CA LEU A 82 -0.89 8.09 6.76
C LEU A 82 -1.20 6.60 6.63
N ALA A 83 -1.44 5.92 7.75
CA ALA A 83 -1.72 4.49 7.79
C ALA A 83 -2.93 4.13 6.92
N GLY A 84 -4.03 4.88 7.05
CA GLY A 84 -5.22 4.68 6.22
C GLY A 84 -4.94 4.94 4.75
N PHE A 85 -4.19 6.00 4.42
CA PHE A 85 -3.88 6.31 3.04
C PHE A 85 -3.00 5.25 2.38
N VAL A 86 -1.90 4.82 3.01
CA VAL A 86 -1.00 3.80 2.44
C VAL A 86 -1.71 2.46 2.28
N ALA A 87 -2.54 2.08 3.25
CA ALA A 87 -3.34 0.86 3.21
C ALA A 87 -4.42 0.93 2.12
N CYS A 88 -5.06 2.09 1.96
CA CYS A 88 -6.03 2.30 0.89
C CYS A 88 -5.38 2.19 -0.48
N LEU A 89 -4.28 2.90 -0.70
CA LEU A 89 -3.61 2.96 -1.99
C LEU A 89 -3.09 1.58 -2.39
N SER A 90 -2.43 0.87 -1.47
CA SER A 90 -1.94 -0.48 -1.70
C SER A 90 -3.09 -1.46 -1.92
N GLY A 91 -4.06 -1.52 -0.99
CA GLY A 91 -5.15 -2.49 -1.04
C GLY A 91 -6.07 -2.29 -2.25
N PHE A 92 -6.55 -1.07 -2.47
CA PHE A 92 -7.41 -0.74 -3.61
C PHE A 92 -6.66 -0.83 -4.94
N GLY A 93 -5.42 -0.34 -4.99
CA GLY A 93 -4.58 -0.42 -6.18
C GLY A 93 -4.35 -1.86 -6.64
N TYR A 94 -4.07 -2.76 -5.69
CA TYR A 94 -3.91 -4.18 -6.01
C TYR A 94 -5.21 -4.81 -6.51
N LEU A 95 -6.35 -4.56 -5.85
CA LEU A 95 -7.64 -5.08 -6.28
C LEU A 95 -8.03 -4.59 -7.68
N ILE A 96 -7.71 -3.34 -8.04
CA ILE A 96 -7.94 -2.83 -9.41
C ILE A 96 -6.95 -3.42 -10.42
N ALA A 97 -5.71 -3.65 -10.03
CA ALA A 97 -4.69 -4.18 -10.94
C ALA A 97 -4.85 -5.69 -11.20
N PHE A 98 -5.42 -6.43 -10.24
CA PHE A 98 -5.55 -7.89 -10.29
C PHE A 98 -6.25 -8.44 -11.54
N PRO A 99 -7.34 -7.86 -12.08
CA PRO A 99 -7.97 -8.31 -13.32
C PRO A 99 -7.09 -8.19 -14.58
N PHE A 100 -6.07 -7.32 -14.53
CA PHE A 100 -5.17 -7.07 -15.65
C PHE A 100 -3.87 -7.88 -15.54
N MET A 101 -3.41 -8.14 -14.33
CA MET A 101 -2.09 -8.75 -14.06
C MET A 101 -2.14 -10.06 -13.24
N GLY A 102 -3.34 -10.49 -12.83
CA GLY A 102 -3.53 -11.65 -11.96
C GLY A 102 -3.04 -12.96 -12.56
N ASP A 103 -3.24 -13.16 -13.87
CA ASP A 103 -2.78 -14.37 -14.58
C ASP A 103 -1.25 -14.51 -14.51
N GLY A 104 -0.52 -13.41 -14.71
CA GLY A 104 0.93 -13.39 -14.55
C GLY A 104 1.37 -13.66 -13.11
N SER A 105 0.59 -13.20 -12.12
CA SER A 105 0.86 -13.50 -10.70
C SER A 105 0.73 -15.00 -10.42
N PHE A 106 -0.31 -15.65 -10.92
CA PHE A 106 -0.51 -17.09 -10.77
C PHE A 106 0.60 -17.91 -11.44
N ILE A 107 1.04 -17.50 -12.63
CA ILE A 107 2.10 -18.19 -13.37
C ILE A 107 3.46 -18.03 -12.67
N ASN A 108 3.80 -16.81 -12.25
CA ASN A 108 5.15 -16.50 -11.75
C ASN A 108 5.35 -16.84 -10.27
N HIS A 109 4.29 -16.75 -9.45
CA HIS A 109 4.37 -16.90 -8.00
C HIS A 109 3.56 -18.09 -7.48
N GLY A 110 2.76 -18.73 -8.33
CA GLY A 110 1.88 -19.82 -7.94
C GLY A 110 0.60 -19.36 -7.23
N VAL A 111 -0.32 -20.32 -7.06
CA VAL A 111 -1.66 -20.08 -6.52
C VAL A 111 -1.63 -19.60 -5.07
N TYR A 112 -0.82 -20.24 -4.23
CA TYR A 112 -0.78 -19.94 -2.79
C TYR A 112 -0.33 -18.48 -2.52
N LEU A 113 0.81 -18.06 -3.10
CA LEU A 113 1.33 -16.71 -2.89
C LEU A 113 0.42 -15.64 -3.49
N THR A 114 -0.22 -15.93 -4.63
CA THR A 114 -1.17 -15.01 -5.26
C THR A 114 -2.40 -14.80 -4.37
N ILE A 115 -2.97 -15.87 -3.81
CA ILE A 115 -4.10 -15.77 -2.88
C ILE A 115 -3.67 -15.05 -1.60
N ALA A 116 -2.50 -15.37 -1.04
CA ALA A 116 -1.98 -14.69 0.14
C ALA A 116 -1.82 -13.18 -0.12
N ALA A 117 -1.26 -12.79 -1.27
CA ALA A 117 -1.15 -11.39 -1.67
C ALA A 117 -2.53 -10.72 -1.77
N LEU A 118 -3.52 -11.38 -2.38
CA LEU A 118 -4.89 -10.86 -2.48
C LEU A 118 -5.52 -10.63 -1.10
N ILE A 119 -5.39 -11.60 -0.19
CA ILE A 119 -5.91 -11.50 1.19
C ILE A 119 -5.24 -10.36 1.95
N ASN A 120 -3.92 -10.23 1.86
CA ASN A 120 -3.18 -9.16 2.53
C ASN A 120 -3.63 -7.77 2.04
N HIS A 121 -3.81 -7.60 0.74
CA HIS A 121 -4.29 -6.35 0.15
C HIS A 121 -5.77 -6.06 0.48
N LEU A 122 -6.61 -7.09 0.52
CA LEU A 122 -7.98 -6.97 0.99
C LEU A 122 -8.03 -6.47 2.44
N PHE A 123 -7.19 -7.03 3.32
CA PHE A 123 -7.11 -6.60 4.71
C PHE A 123 -6.64 -5.15 4.85
N LEU A 124 -5.68 -4.71 4.05
CA LEU A 124 -5.29 -3.30 4.00
C LEU A 124 -6.44 -2.40 3.55
N PHE A 125 -7.15 -2.79 2.49
CA PHE A 125 -8.26 -2.00 1.97
C PHE A 125 -9.40 -1.89 2.99
N MET A 126 -9.87 -3.03 3.52
CA MET A 126 -10.86 -3.07 4.60
C MET A 126 -10.42 -2.30 5.83
N GLY A 127 -9.15 -2.45 6.20
CA GLY A 127 -8.54 -1.78 7.33
C GLY A 127 -8.56 -0.26 7.20
N SER A 128 -8.22 0.25 6.01
CA SER A 128 -8.37 1.66 5.67
C SER A 128 -9.83 2.14 5.79
N LEU A 129 -10.79 1.40 5.21
CA LEU A 129 -12.20 1.76 5.26
C LEU A 129 -12.70 1.82 6.71
N PHE A 130 -12.34 0.85 7.56
CA PHE A 130 -12.66 0.89 8.98
C PHE A 130 -12.06 2.12 9.66
N LEU A 131 -10.80 2.44 9.39
CA LEU A 131 -10.12 3.62 9.93
C LEU A 131 -10.85 4.92 9.56
N MET A 132 -11.33 5.05 8.32
CA MET A 132 -12.13 6.20 7.87
C MET A 132 -13.43 6.37 8.67
N THR A 133 -14.00 5.30 9.23
CA THR A 133 -15.21 5.41 10.06
C THR A 133 -14.98 6.06 11.42
N PHE A 134 -13.73 6.30 11.85
CA PHE A 134 -13.45 6.91 13.14
C PHE A 134 -12.23 7.87 13.17
N HIS A 135 -11.55 8.06 12.05
CA HIS A 135 -10.55 9.11 11.85
C HIS A 135 -10.98 10.00 10.68
N LYS A 136 -11.30 11.27 10.98
CA LYS A 136 -11.54 12.29 9.95
C LYS A 136 -10.21 12.82 9.45
N TYR A 137 -10.02 12.79 8.14
CA TYR A 137 -8.84 13.34 7.48
C TYR A 137 -8.62 14.80 7.83
N GLN A 138 -7.38 15.17 8.17
CA GLN A 138 -6.99 16.53 8.53
C GLN A 138 -5.91 17.07 7.59
N LYS A 139 -5.75 18.40 7.55
CA LYS A 139 -4.65 19.03 6.78
C LYS A 139 -3.26 18.57 7.24
N SER A 140 -3.10 18.22 8.52
CA SER A 140 -1.85 17.64 9.04
C SER A 140 -1.53 16.28 8.43
N ASP A 141 -2.55 15.48 8.08
CA ASP A 141 -2.36 14.18 7.45
C ASP A 141 -1.70 14.32 6.08
N LEU A 142 -2.10 15.32 5.29
CA LEU A 142 -1.47 15.63 4.01
C LEU A 142 0.03 15.86 4.17
N LYS A 143 0.43 16.67 5.15
CA LYS A 143 1.84 16.97 5.41
C LYS A 143 2.61 15.70 5.79
N ILE A 144 2.03 14.85 6.63
CA ILE A 144 2.65 13.59 7.05
C ILE A 144 2.79 12.64 5.86
N ILE A 145 1.76 12.51 5.03
CA ILE A 145 1.80 11.66 3.83
C ILE A 145 2.87 12.16 2.86
N MET A 146 2.89 13.45 2.53
CA MET A 146 3.90 14.01 1.61
C MET A 146 5.32 13.83 2.15
N ASN A 147 5.55 14.08 3.45
CA ASN A 147 6.84 13.84 4.08
C ASN A 147 7.26 12.38 4.01
N TYR A 148 6.32 11.45 4.25
CA TYR A 148 6.57 10.02 4.10
C TYR A 148 6.97 9.67 2.66
N THR A 149 6.28 10.21 1.65
CA THR A 149 6.60 9.95 0.24
C THR A 149 7.99 10.44 -0.15
N VAL A 150 8.42 11.59 0.36
CA VAL A 150 9.81 12.08 0.17
C VAL A 150 10.80 11.11 0.79
N ILE A 151 10.60 10.73 2.06
CA ILE A 151 11.48 9.80 2.77
C ILE A 151 11.52 8.44 2.07
N TYR A 152 10.37 7.92 1.64
CA TYR A 152 10.26 6.68 0.90
C TYR A 152 11.02 6.75 -0.44
N THR A 153 10.90 7.84 -1.17
CA THR A 153 11.63 8.03 -2.44
C THR A 153 13.13 8.02 -2.20
N ILE A 154 13.61 8.73 -1.17
CA ILE A 154 15.03 8.73 -0.77
C ILE A 154 15.48 7.31 -0.39
N TYR A 155 14.68 6.60 0.40
CA TYR A 155 14.95 5.22 0.78
C TYR A 155 15.10 4.31 -0.44
N VAL A 156 14.14 4.35 -1.38
CA VAL A 156 14.22 3.52 -2.60
C VAL A 156 15.43 3.89 -3.45
N LEU A 157 15.74 5.18 -3.61
CA LEU A 157 16.93 5.61 -4.36
C LEU A 157 18.23 5.11 -3.70
N ALA A 158 18.31 5.16 -2.36
CA ALA A 158 19.47 4.68 -1.63
C ALA A 158 19.62 3.15 -1.71
N VAL A 159 18.54 2.40 -1.46
CA VAL A 159 18.59 0.93 -1.49
C VAL A 159 18.85 0.41 -2.90
N SER A 160 18.25 1.02 -3.92
CA SER A 160 18.52 0.67 -5.32
C SER A 160 19.93 1.03 -5.80
N TYR A 161 20.69 1.83 -5.04
CA TYR A 161 22.12 2.03 -5.29
C TYR A 161 22.97 0.86 -4.78
N LEU A 162 22.52 0.20 -3.72
CA LEU A 162 23.25 -0.90 -3.08
C LEU A 162 22.84 -2.28 -3.61
N ILE A 163 21.60 -2.42 -4.07
CA ILE A 163 21.00 -3.70 -4.49
C ILE A 163 20.38 -3.51 -5.88
N SER A 164 20.74 -4.38 -6.82
CA SER A 164 20.05 -4.49 -8.11
C SER A 164 18.74 -5.25 -7.94
N PHE A 165 17.63 -4.58 -8.15
CA PHE A 165 16.30 -5.19 -8.11
C PHE A 165 15.87 -5.68 -9.49
N ASP A 166 14.95 -6.63 -9.50
CA ASP A 166 14.33 -7.08 -10.74
C ASP A 166 13.62 -5.91 -11.45
N GLN A 167 13.69 -5.90 -12.78
CA GLN A 167 13.13 -4.86 -13.64
C GLN A 167 11.61 -4.84 -13.62
N THR A 168 10.97 -5.87 -13.04
CA THR A 168 9.52 -5.97 -12.90
C THR A 168 8.95 -5.13 -11.75
N HIS A 169 9.81 -4.62 -10.86
CA HIS A 169 9.39 -3.75 -9.76
C HIS A 169 8.86 -2.41 -10.25
N PHE A 170 7.65 -2.05 -9.82
CA PHE A 170 6.95 -0.86 -10.33
C PHE A 170 7.76 0.41 -10.07
N ILE A 171 8.37 0.53 -8.88
CA ILE A 171 9.16 1.70 -8.52
C ILE A 171 10.49 1.78 -9.30
N VAL A 172 11.02 0.64 -9.75
CA VAL A 172 12.23 0.55 -10.57
C VAL A 172 11.94 1.03 -12.00
N ILE A 173 10.80 0.63 -12.56
CA ILE A 173 10.32 1.08 -13.87
C ILE A 173 9.99 2.58 -13.83
N LEU A 174 9.23 3.00 -12.82
CA LEU A 174 8.72 4.36 -12.68
C LEU A 174 9.83 5.40 -12.52
N LEU A 175 10.87 5.04 -11.76
CA LEU A 175 12.04 5.88 -11.54
C LEU A 175 13.16 5.61 -12.54
N ASP A 176 12.91 4.79 -13.57
CA ASP A 176 13.88 4.42 -14.59
C ASP A 176 15.27 4.12 -14.01
N LEU A 177 15.30 3.26 -12.97
CA LEU A 177 16.52 3.02 -12.19
C LEU A 177 17.55 2.16 -12.95
N ASN A 178 17.18 1.66 -14.13
CA ASN A 178 17.98 0.75 -14.95
C ASN A 178 18.85 1.50 -15.98
N GLU A 179 18.42 2.66 -16.49
CA GLU A 179 19.21 3.47 -17.42
C GLU A 179 20.11 4.50 -16.70
N ARG A 180 20.86 4.05 -15.68
CA ARG A 180 21.79 4.92 -14.97
C ARG A 180 22.97 5.29 -15.85
N ILE A 181 23.07 6.58 -16.18
CA ILE A 181 24.26 7.14 -16.82
C ILE A 181 25.42 7.07 -15.80
N PRO A 182 26.55 6.41 -16.12
CA PRO A 182 27.71 6.34 -15.24
C PRO A 182 28.15 7.74 -14.77
N GLY A 183 28.33 7.91 -13.46
CA GLY A 183 28.77 9.18 -12.84
C GLY A 183 27.66 10.18 -12.51
N ARG A 184 26.37 9.86 -12.74
CA ARG A 184 25.24 10.70 -12.32
C ARG A 184 24.36 9.99 -11.30
N ILE A 185 24.03 10.69 -10.21
CA ILE A 185 23.14 10.17 -9.16
C ILE A 185 21.68 10.14 -9.64
N ILE A 186 21.26 11.14 -10.42
CA ILE A 186 19.91 11.28 -10.98
C ILE A 186 20.00 11.88 -12.40
N SER A 187 19.28 11.31 -13.36
CA SER A 187 19.13 11.86 -14.72
C SER A 187 18.02 12.92 -14.77
N PHE A 188 18.03 13.79 -15.78
CA PHE A 188 16.96 14.78 -15.96
C PHE A 188 15.59 14.12 -16.16
N VAL A 189 15.54 13.00 -16.87
CA VAL A 189 14.32 12.20 -17.07
C VAL A 189 13.81 11.66 -15.74
N GLN A 190 14.70 11.13 -14.90
CA GLN A 190 14.33 10.63 -13.56
C GLN A 190 13.78 11.75 -12.68
N LEU A 191 14.41 12.93 -12.68
CA LEU A 191 13.90 14.09 -11.93
C LEU A 191 12.51 14.51 -12.42
N PHE A 192 12.30 14.55 -13.73
CA PHE A 192 11.01 14.87 -14.33
C PHE A 192 9.92 13.83 -13.95
N ASN A 193 10.24 12.54 -14.02
CA ASN A 193 9.34 11.46 -13.61
C ASN A 193 8.96 11.55 -12.13
N ILE A 194 9.92 11.88 -11.25
CA ILE A 194 9.67 12.14 -9.83
C ILE A 194 8.69 13.30 -9.68
N ILE A 195 8.89 14.43 -10.36
CA ILE A 195 7.99 15.59 -10.24
C ILE A 195 6.57 15.23 -10.68
N ILE A 196 6.42 14.57 -11.84
CA ILE A 196 5.10 14.13 -12.32
C ILE A 196 4.44 13.19 -11.31
N LEU A 197 5.21 12.23 -10.79
CA LEU A 197 4.71 11.29 -9.79
C LEU A 197 4.19 12.02 -8.54
N PHE A 198 4.93 13.00 -8.03
CA PHE A 198 4.50 13.78 -6.87
C PHE A 198 3.22 14.57 -7.14
N VAL A 199 3.05 15.12 -8.34
CA VAL A 199 1.82 15.81 -8.75
C VAL A 199 0.64 14.84 -8.81
N LEU A 200 0.79 13.70 -9.48
CA LEU A 200 -0.25 12.66 -9.56
C LEU A 200 -0.61 12.13 -8.17
N TYR A 201 0.40 11.86 -7.36
CA TYR A 201 0.25 11.36 -6.01
C TYR A 201 -0.48 12.35 -5.10
N TYR A 202 -0.23 13.66 -5.24
CA TYR A 202 -0.99 14.69 -4.54
C TYR A 202 -2.50 14.61 -4.85
N TRP A 203 -2.87 14.40 -6.11
CA TRP A 203 -4.28 14.22 -6.49
C TRP A 203 -4.88 12.93 -5.92
N VAL A 204 -4.12 11.84 -5.88
CA VAL A 204 -4.55 10.59 -5.24
C VAL A 204 -4.82 10.80 -3.74
N ILE A 205 -3.99 11.59 -3.04
CA ILE A 205 -4.25 11.96 -1.63
C ILE A 205 -5.55 12.77 -1.51
N LYS A 206 -5.84 13.68 -2.44
CA LYS A 206 -7.10 14.44 -2.43
C LYS A 206 -8.33 13.55 -2.64
N ILE A 207 -8.25 12.59 -3.54
CA ILE A 207 -9.32 11.60 -3.74
C ILE A 207 -9.54 10.79 -2.46
N TYR A 208 -8.47 10.34 -1.82
CA TYR A 208 -8.55 9.65 -0.52
C TYR A 208 -9.20 10.52 0.56
N ALA A 209 -8.83 11.80 0.64
CA ALA A 209 -9.40 12.73 1.61
C ALA A 209 -10.92 12.92 1.42
N LEU A 210 -11.38 13.03 0.16
CA LEU A 210 -12.81 13.11 -0.16
C LEU A 210 -13.55 11.82 0.21
N LEU A 211 -12.96 10.66 -0.09
CA LEU A 211 -13.53 9.36 0.29
C LEU A 211 -13.63 9.22 1.81
N ASN A 212 -12.59 9.60 2.54
CA ASN A 212 -12.57 9.60 4.01
C ASN A 212 -13.68 10.51 4.56
N GLU A 213 -13.83 11.74 4.06
CA GLU A 213 -14.87 12.66 4.52
C GLU A 213 -16.28 12.11 4.31
N LYS A 214 -16.54 11.50 3.14
CA LYS A 214 -17.81 10.86 2.84
C LYS A 214 -18.10 9.69 3.79
N ILE A 215 -17.13 8.81 4.01
CA ILE A 215 -17.31 7.68 4.94
C ILE A 215 -17.46 8.16 6.37
N PHE A 216 -16.63 9.09 6.82
CA PHE A 216 -16.68 9.61 8.18
C PHE A 216 -18.05 10.23 8.52
N SER A 217 -18.59 11.05 7.60
CA SER A 217 -19.90 11.69 7.78
C SER A 217 -21.03 10.66 7.91
N MET A 218 -21.09 9.65 7.04
CA MET A 218 -22.11 8.59 7.10
C MET A 218 -22.23 7.89 8.47
N PHE A 219 -21.13 7.82 9.23
CA PHE A 219 -21.09 7.14 10.53
C PHE A 219 -21.13 8.07 11.75
N HIS A 220 -21.09 9.39 11.56
CA HIS A 220 -21.08 10.38 12.65
C HIS A 220 -22.23 11.39 12.62
N THR A 221 -23.07 11.40 11.58
CA THR A 221 -24.29 12.24 11.52
C THR A 221 -25.53 11.50 12.05
N LYS A 222 -25.41 10.71 13.12
CA LYS A 222 -26.54 10.09 13.83
C LYS A 222 -26.51 10.48 15.30
#